data_AF-A0A7J2R4K2-F1
#
_entry.id   AF-A0A7J2R4K2-F1
#
_cell.length_a   1.000
_cell.length_b   1.000
_cell.length_c   1.000
_cell.angle_alpha   90.00
_cell.angle_beta   90.00
_cell.angle_gamma   90.00
#
_symmetry.space_group_name_H-M   'P 1'
#
loop_
_entity.id
_entity.type
_entity.pdbx_description
1 polymer ?
#
loop_
_entity_poly.entity_id
_entity_poly.type
_entity_poly.pdbx_seq_one_letter_code
_entity_poly.pdbx_strand_id
1 'polypeptide(L)'
;MSMIETNEITNEMYENIHVVCPTCKATKDLKIPAKIINQAKQLTTVSIPSGTVCEHGFQSFVDKNYSVRGYQKVDFEFYKMEFYEGGFDTAENKAEDASTGLSSMPLFQDIISLLRGFVDDKEILGSGIFTVDGNVLYSSLPSNTLVSIIKEFEVRSEKKLSSLKKMYLELENNQKICSNYIEIQAKSFALVLFFSEIVKLGMGNLYLNDLVKKIKKLEG
;
A
#
# COMPACT_ATOMS: atom_id res chain seq x y z
N MET A 1 -20.30 2.89 -49.36
CA MET A 1 -19.59 3.84 -48.48
C MET A 1 -20.63 4.34 -47.49
N SER A 2 -20.96 3.63 -46.42
CA SER A 2 -20.14 3.25 -45.25
C SER A 2 -19.51 4.45 -44.54
N MET A 3 -19.97 4.62 -43.30
CA MET A 3 -19.29 5.14 -42.12
C MET A 3 -19.34 6.65 -41.81
N ILE A 4 -19.52 7.09 -40.56
CA ILE A 4 -20.00 6.51 -39.28
C ILE A 4 -20.31 7.73 -38.39
N GLU A 5 -21.45 7.62 -37.69
CA GLU A 5 -21.85 8.13 -36.38
C GLU A 5 -21.31 9.47 -35.85
N THR A 6 -22.28 10.36 -35.71
CA THR A 6 -22.22 11.62 -34.99
C THR A 6 -22.19 11.34 -33.49
N ASN A 7 -21.04 11.62 -32.88
CA ASN A 7 -20.80 12.01 -31.49
C ASN A 7 -22.05 12.02 -30.56
N GLU A 8 -22.30 10.93 -29.85
CA GLU A 8 -23.24 10.90 -28.72
C GLU A 8 -22.65 11.69 -27.55
N ILE A 9 -23.01 12.98 -27.48
CA ILE A 9 -22.83 13.78 -26.26
C ILE A 9 -23.83 13.25 -25.24
N THR A 10 -23.42 12.30 -24.41
CA THR A 10 -24.21 11.90 -23.25
C THR A 10 -24.23 13.07 -22.27
N ASN A 11 -25.38 13.74 -22.20
CA ASN A 11 -25.66 14.77 -21.20
C ASN A 11 -25.76 14.07 -19.83
N GLU A 12 -24.62 13.88 -19.16
CA GLU A 12 -24.59 13.34 -17.81
C GLU A 12 -25.17 14.39 -16.86
N MET A 13 -26.41 14.19 -16.40
CA MET A 13 -26.99 15.03 -15.36
C MET A 13 -26.25 14.79 -14.04
N TYR A 14 -25.61 15.83 -13.54
CA TYR A 14 -24.93 15.85 -12.24
C TYR A 14 -25.80 16.56 -11.21
N GLU A 15 -25.92 15.96 -10.03
CA GLU A 15 -26.65 16.54 -8.90
C GLU A 15 -25.69 16.77 -7.73
N ASN A 16 -25.97 17.81 -6.94
CA ASN A 16 -25.16 18.15 -5.77
C ASN A 16 -25.63 17.36 -4.55
N ILE A 17 -24.68 16.78 -3.82
CA ILE A 17 -24.92 16.22 -2.49
C ILE A 17 -24.11 16.98 -1.44
N HIS A 18 -24.71 17.22 -0.27
CA HIS A 18 -24.01 17.83 0.85
C HIS A 18 -23.39 16.75 1.73
N VAL A 19 -22.06 16.73 1.83
CA VAL A 19 -21.32 15.68 2.55
C VAL A 19 -20.63 16.25 3.77
N VAL A 20 -20.79 15.57 4.92
CA VAL A 20 -20.17 15.90 6.20
C VAL A 20 -19.26 14.75 6.62
N CYS A 21 -17.99 15.02 6.88
CA CYS A 21 -17.06 14.02 7.39
C CYS A 21 -17.53 13.52 8.77
N PRO A 22 -17.70 12.20 8.98
CA PRO A 22 -18.11 11.65 10.27
C PRO A 22 -17.02 11.74 11.35
N THR A 23 -15.76 12.00 10.97
CA THR A 23 -14.60 12.05 11.86
C THR A 23 -14.30 13.46 12.36
N CYS A 24 -14.14 14.43 11.45
CA CYS A 24 -13.77 15.81 11.82
C CYS A 24 -14.86 16.86 11.55
N LYS A 25 -16.04 16.46 11.05
CA LYS A 25 -17.17 17.35 10.72
C LYS A 25 -16.92 18.37 9.61
N ALA A 26 -15.81 18.25 8.86
CA ALA A 26 -15.60 19.04 7.65
C ALA A 26 -16.72 18.80 6.63
N THR A 27 -17.18 19.85 5.94
CA THR A 27 -18.31 19.80 5.01
C THR A 27 -17.88 20.17 3.60
N LYS A 28 -18.42 19.49 2.59
CA LYS A 28 -18.21 19.85 1.18
C LYS A 28 -19.38 19.39 0.33
N ASP A 29 -19.73 20.20 -0.67
CA ASP A 29 -20.70 19.82 -1.69
C ASP A 29 -19.99 19.06 -2.82
N LEU A 30 -20.49 17.86 -3.14
CA LEU A 30 -19.94 17.01 -4.20
C LEU A 30 -20.95 16.85 -5.33
N LYS A 31 -20.45 16.88 -6.58
CA LYS A 31 -21.25 16.61 -7.77
C LYS A 31 -21.20 15.13 -8.11
N ILE A 32 -22.36 14.48 -8.18
CA ILE A 32 -22.47 13.05 -8.49
C ILE A 32 -23.38 12.84 -9.69
N PRO A 33 -23.01 11.96 -10.65
CA PRO A 33 -23.89 11.58 -11.75
C PRO A 33 -25.19 10.94 -11.25
N ALA A 34 -26.34 11.48 -11.66
CA ALA A 34 -27.67 10.98 -11.29
C ALA A 34 -27.88 9.50 -11.67
N LYS A 35 -27.16 9.01 -12.69
CA LYS A 35 -27.20 7.60 -13.12
C LYS A 35 -26.72 6.63 -12.03
N ILE A 36 -25.75 7.01 -11.21
CA ILE A 36 -25.17 6.13 -10.18
C ILE A 36 -26.13 5.99 -8.99
N ILE A 37 -26.85 7.05 -8.65
CA ILE A 37 -27.80 7.06 -7.52
C ILE A 37 -29.06 6.24 -7.86
N ASN A 38 -29.52 6.29 -9.11
CA ASN A 38 -30.75 5.61 -9.53
C ASN A 38 -30.61 4.10 -9.78
N GLN A 39 -29.39 3.55 -9.74
CA GLN A 39 -29.16 2.11 -9.94
C GLN A 39 -29.47 1.27 -8.70
N ALA A 40 -29.40 1.85 -7.49
CA ALA A 40 -29.65 1.12 -6.26
C ALA A 40 -31.14 1.08 -5.88
N LYS A 41 -31.61 -0.02 -5.27
CA LYS A 41 -33.02 -0.17 -4.86
C LYS A 41 -33.43 0.83 -3.77
N GLN A 42 -32.54 1.18 -2.84
CA GLN A 42 -32.86 2.05 -1.69
C GLN A 42 -31.81 3.15 -1.42
N LEU A 43 -30.55 2.77 -1.14
CA LEU A 43 -29.45 3.69 -0.88
C LEU A 43 -28.27 3.37 -1.78
N THR A 44 -27.59 4.40 -2.26
CA THR A 44 -26.34 4.28 -3.01
C THR A 44 -25.17 4.57 -2.08
N THR A 45 -24.26 3.60 -1.95
CA THR A 45 -23.01 3.78 -1.22
C THR A 45 -22.01 4.53 -2.09
N VAL A 46 -21.55 5.68 -1.62
CA VAL A 46 -20.55 6.51 -2.29
C VAL A 46 -19.30 6.55 -1.43
N SER A 47 -18.19 6.01 -1.95
CA SER A 47 -16.88 6.10 -1.30
C SER A 47 -16.27 7.48 -1.53
N ILE A 48 -15.92 8.17 -0.43
CA ILE A 48 -15.30 9.50 -0.42
C ILE A 48 -13.85 9.34 0.03
N PRO A 49 -12.87 9.31 -0.88
CA PRO A 49 -11.47 9.10 -0.51
C PRO A 49 -10.87 10.30 0.24
N SER A 50 -9.88 10.03 1.08
CA SER A 50 -9.03 11.02 1.74
C SER A 50 -8.54 12.09 0.76
N GLY A 51 -8.60 13.35 1.17
CA GLY A 51 -8.26 14.52 0.34
C GLY A 51 -9.45 15.08 -0.44
N THR A 52 -10.57 14.35 -0.58
CA THR A 52 -11.75 14.87 -1.28
C THR A 52 -12.47 15.94 -0.48
N VAL A 53 -12.72 15.68 0.82
CA VAL A 53 -13.39 16.60 1.75
C VAL A 53 -12.42 17.07 2.83
N CYS A 54 -11.66 16.13 3.40
CA CYS A 54 -10.60 16.31 4.37
C CYS A 54 -9.64 15.12 4.28
N GLU A 55 -8.63 15.04 5.15
CA GLU A 55 -7.66 13.93 5.19
C GLU A 55 -8.26 12.57 5.56
N HIS A 56 -9.46 12.54 6.14
CA HIS A 56 -10.21 11.30 6.36
C HIS A 56 -11.05 11.00 5.13
N GLY A 57 -11.06 9.75 4.68
CA GLY A 57 -12.15 9.29 3.85
C GLY A 57 -13.03 8.24 4.54
N PHE A 58 -14.18 8.06 3.92
CA PHE A 58 -15.37 7.51 4.52
C PHE A 58 -16.39 7.15 3.44
N GLN A 59 -17.39 6.36 3.79
CA GLN A 59 -18.50 6.06 2.89
C GLN A 59 -19.73 6.86 3.30
N SER A 60 -20.43 7.41 2.32
CA SER A 60 -21.74 8.05 2.52
C SER A 60 -22.85 7.24 1.86
N PHE A 61 -24.01 7.17 2.52
CA PHE A 61 -25.20 6.53 1.97
C PHE A 61 -26.15 7.61 1.47
N VAL A 62 -26.34 7.66 0.16
CA VAL A 62 -27.14 8.69 -0.52
C VAL A 62 -28.47 8.08 -0.96
N ASP A 63 -29.58 8.77 -0.70
CA ASP A 63 -30.89 8.36 -1.18
C ASP A 63 -31.22 8.91 -2.58
N LYS A 64 -32.38 8.53 -3.11
CA LYS A 64 -32.87 8.97 -4.43
C LYS A 64 -33.22 10.47 -4.52
N ASN A 65 -33.31 11.15 -3.38
CA ASN A 65 -33.51 12.59 -3.28
C ASN A 65 -32.18 13.34 -3.10
N TYR A 66 -31.04 12.69 -3.38
CA TYR A 66 -29.69 13.27 -3.27
C TYR A 66 -29.35 13.71 -1.84
N SER A 67 -30.05 13.16 -0.85
CA SER A 67 -29.83 13.44 0.55
C SER A 67 -28.98 12.35 1.19
N VAL A 68 -27.95 12.74 1.93
CA VAL A 68 -27.13 11.80 2.69
C VAL A 68 -27.90 11.34 3.93
N ARG A 69 -28.10 10.02 4.06
CA ARG A 69 -28.87 9.39 5.15
C ARG A 69 -28.00 8.80 6.25
N GLY A 70 -26.72 8.59 5.97
CA GLY A 70 -25.78 8.06 6.93
C GLY A 70 -24.37 8.08 6.42
N TYR A 71 -23.44 7.88 7.34
CA TYR A 71 -22.03 7.73 7.05
C TYR A 71 -21.55 6.43 7.67
N GLN A 72 -20.70 5.74 6.95
CA GLN A 72 -19.88 4.68 7.51
C GLN A 72 -18.45 5.20 7.56
N LYS A 73 -17.91 5.28 8.77
CA LYS A 73 -16.47 5.45 8.93
C LYS A 73 -15.84 4.24 8.29
N VAL A 74 -14.92 4.49 7.38
CA VAL A 74 -14.05 3.43 6.91
C VAL A 74 -12.97 3.38 7.99
N ASP A 75 -12.95 2.31 8.78
CA ASP A 75 -11.93 2.16 9.85
C ASP A 75 -10.51 2.17 9.26
N PHE A 76 -10.38 1.89 7.95
CA PHE A 76 -9.14 1.88 7.17
C PHE A 76 -9.34 2.32 5.72
N GLU A 77 -8.89 3.53 5.36
CA GLU A 77 -8.66 3.86 3.95
C GLU A 77 -7.24 3.47 3.53
N PHE A 78 -7.15 2.56 2.57
CA PHE A 78 -5.87 2.02 2.10
C PHE A 78 -5.16 3.00 1.17
N TYR A 79 -4.34 3.87 1.74
CA TYR A 79 -3.25 4.50 0.98
C TYR A 79 -1.84 4.28 1.56
N LYS A 80 -1.68 3.94 2.84
CA LYS A 80 -0.37 3.60 3.44
C LYS A 80 -0.55 2.64 4.62
N MET A 81 -0.42 1.33 4.40
CA MET A 81 -0.18 0.42 5.53
C MET A 81 1.32 0.40 5.78
N GLU A 82 1.76 0.79 6.99
CA GLU A 82 3.10 0.49 7.48
C GLU A 82 3.00 -0.67 8.48
N PHE A 83 3.54 -1.83 8.08
CA PHE A 83 3.90 -3.01 8.86
C PHE A 83 4.85 -2.68 10.02
N TYR A 84 4.47 -2.81 11.31
CA TYR A 84 5.41 -2.88 12.43
C TYR A 84 5.16 -4.12 13.28
N GLU A 85 6.17 -4.97 13.46
CA GLU A 85 6.18 -5.91 14.59
C GLU A 85 6.37 -5.10 15.88
N GLY A 86 5.27 -4.73 16.53
CA GLY A 86 5.27 -4.00 17.81
C GLY A 86 3.93 -3.43 18.30
N GLY A 87 2.80 -3.75 17.65
CA GLY A 87 1.51 -3.13 17.98
C GLY A 87 0.31 -4.06 17.85
N PHE A 88 0.31 -5.20 18.55
CA PHE A 88 -0.91 -5.90 18.94
C PHE A 88 -0.59 -6.81 20.14
N ASP A 89 -0.73 -6.27 21.35
CA ASP A 89 -0.87 -7.10 22.54
C ASP A 89 -2.20 -7.85 22.43
N THR A 90 -2.15 -9.09 21.95
CA THR A 90 -3.13 -10.10 22.37
C THR A 90 -2.34 -11.18 23.06
N ALA A 91 -2.70 -11.40 24.31
CA ALA A 91 -2.01 -12.25 25.26
C ALA A 91 -1.78 -13.67 24.74
N GLU A 92 -0.65 -14.22 25.21
CA GLU A 92 -0.29 -15.64 25.27
C GLU A 92 0.05 -16.35 23.94
N ASN A 93 1.35 -16.43 23.65
CA ASN A 93 2.10 -17.69 23.77
C ASN A 93 3.62 -17.45 23.75
N LYS A 94 4.32 -18.14 24.65
CA LYS A 94 5.76 -18.10 24.83
C LYS A 94 6.48 -18.83 23.68
N ALA A 95 7.16 -18.08 22.84
CA ALA A 95 8.45 -18.45 22.25
C ALA A 95 9.30 -17.17 22.24
N GLU A 96 10.53 -17.26 22.74
CA GLU A 96 11.49 -16.16 22.78
C GLU A 96 11.94 -15.82 21.35
N ASP A 97 11.14 -15.06 20.61
CA ASP A 97 11.51 -14.61 19.26
C ASP A 97 12.38 -13.35 19.34
N ALA A 98 13.64 -13.53 18.95
CA ALA A 98 14.68 -12.51 18.87
C ALA A 98 14.40 -11.38 17.85
N SER A 99 13.20 -11.32 17.26
CA SER A 99 12.73 -10.27 16.34
C SER A 99 12.20 -9.04 17.09
N THR A 100 11.53 -9.23 18.23
CA THR A 100 10.90 -8.16 19.02
C THR A 100 11.88 -7.12 19.57
N GLY A 101 13.18 -7.43 19.67
CA GLY A 101 14.22 -6.48 20.08
C GLY A 101 14.98 -5.81 18.93
N LEU A 102 14.80 -6.28 17.69
CA LEU A 102 15.60 -5.84 16.54
C LEU A 102 15.07 -4.54 15.94
N SER A 103 13.75 -4.42 15.81
CA SER A 103 13.07 -3.23 15.29
C SER A 103 13.29 -2.00 16.18
N SER A 104 13.47 -2.19 17.49
CA SER A 104 13.74 -1.12 18.46
C SER A 104 15.18 -0.60 18.47
N MET A 105 16.11 -1.23 17.74
CA MET A 105 17.50 -0.77 17.70
C MET A 105 17.60 0.55 16.92
N PRO A 106 18.44 1.51 17.35
CA PRO A 106 18.62 2.80 16.65
C PRO A 106 18.94 2.63 15.16
N LEU A 107 19.80 1.66 14.83
CA LEU A 107 20.13 1.32 13.44
C LEU A 107 18.89 0.92 12.63
N PHE A 108 17.99 0.11 13.19
CA PHE A 108 16.78 -0.32 12.49
C PHE A 108 15.77 0.82 12.34
N GLN A 109 15.70 1.74 13.30
CA GLN A 109 14.89 2.96 13.16
C GLN A 109 15.42 3.86 12.02
N ASP A 110 16.74 3.97 11.88
CA ASP A 110 17.36 4.69 10.77
C ASP A 110 17.11 3.99 9.42
N ILE A 111 17.20 2.66 9.38
CA ILE A 111 16.87 1.86 8.19
C ILE A 111 15.40 2.01 7.81
N ILE A 112 14.47 1.96 8.77
CA ILE A 112 13.04 2.16 8.52
C ILE A 112 12.80 3.57 7.98
N SER A 113 13.42 4.59 8.58
CA SER A 113 13.32 5.98 8.12
C SER A 113 13.85 6.14 6.70
N LEU A 114 14.95 5.46 6.38
CA LEU A 114 15.50 5.40 5.03
C LEU A 114 14.53 4.73 4.04
N LEU A 115 13.94 3.58 4.42
CA LEU A 115 12.98 2.85 3.59
C LEU A 115 11.74 3.70 3.29
N ARG A 116 11.24 4.46 4.26
CA ARG A 116 10.15 5.43 4.07
C ARG A 116 10.54 6.54 3.11
N GLY A 117 11.74 7.10 3.26
CA GLY A 117 12.24 8.17 2.38
C GLY A 117 12.49 7.74 0.94
N PHE A 118 12.57 6.43 0.66
CA PHE A 118 12.64 5.89 -0.70
C PHE A 118 11.29 5.78 -1.38
N VAL A 119 10.18 5.80 -0.64
CA VAL A 119 8.84 5.69 -1.24
C VAL A 119 8.41 7.04 -1.79
N ASP A 120 7.93 7.04 -3.02
CA ASP A 120 7.39 8.21 -3.69
C ASP A 120 6.14 7.82 -4.52
N ASP A 121 5.30 8.80 -4.85
CA ASP A 121 4.01 8.52 -5.48
C ASP A 121 4.11 8.24 -7.00
N LYS A 122 5.31 8.16 -7.56
CA LYS A 122 5.53 8.04 -9.02
C LYS A 122 6.27 6.78 -9.42
N GLU A 123 7.41 6.51 -8.80
CA GLU A 123 8.34 5.45 -9.19
C GLU A 123 8.36 4.32 -8.15
N ILE A 124 8.55 4.64 -6.87
CA ILE A 124 8.69 3.66 -5.80
C ILE A 124 7.43 3.66 -4.93
N LEU A 125 6.49 2.78 -5.27
CA LEU A 125 5.19 2.67 -4.64
C LEU A 125 5.20 2.05 -3.24
N GLY A 126 6.30 1.39 -2.87
CA GLY A 126 6.44 0.81 -1.53
C GLY A 126 7.82 0.19 -1.29
N SER A 127 8.13 -0.05 -0.03
CA SER A 127 9.39 -0.61 0.42
C SER A 127 9.17 -1.56 1.60
N GLY A 128 10.11 -2.46 1.85
CA GLY A 128 10.02 -3.34 3.01
C GLY A 128 11.32 -4.02 3.34
N ILE A 129 11.41 -4.48 4.58
CA ILE A 129 12.50 -5.30 5.10
C ILE A 129 11.90 -6.47 5.87
N PHE A 130 12.39 -7.66 5.54
CA PHE A 130 11.88 -8.94 6.02
C PHE A 130 13.04 -9.78 6.54
N THR A 131 12.76 -10.71 7.44
CA THR A 131 13.68 -11.83 7.70
C THR A 131 13.72 -12.76 6.49
N VAL A 132 14.75 -13.60 6.42
CA VAL A 132 14.83 -14.66 5.39
C VAL A 132 13.69 -15.69 5.48
N ASP A 133 13.04 -15.79 6.63
CA ASP A 133 11.94 -16.72 6.89
C ASP A 133 10.56 -16.13 6.56
N GLY A 134 10.50 -14.87 6.13
CA GLY A 134 9.25 -14.21 5.72
C GLY A 134 8.63 -13.28 6.77
N ASN A 135 9.13 -13.26 8.01
CA ASN A 135 8.67 -12.32 9.04
C ASN A 135 8.95 -10.87 8.63
N VAL A 136 8.01 -9.97 8.93
CA VAL A 136 8.02 -8.57 8.46
C VAL A 136 8.59 -7.67 9.55
N LEU A 137 9.77 -7.08 9.31
CA LEU A 137 10.30 -6.05 10.23
C LEU A 137 9.67 -4.70 9.95
N TYR A 138 9.54 -4.36 8.66
CA TYR A 138 8.81 -3.19 8.19
C TYR A 138 8.30 -3.39 6.76
N SER A 139 7.13 -2.86 6.43
CA SER A 139 6.63 -2.85 5.06
C SER A 139 5.63 -1.74 4.80
N SER A 140 5.82 -0.97 3.73
CA SER A 140 4.81 -0.07 3.15
C SER A 140 4.12 -0.66 1.91
N LEU A 141 4.27 -1.96 1.68
CA LEU A 141 3.76 -2.63 0.48
C LEU A 141 2.22 -2.79 0.55
N PRO A 142 1.51 -2.74 -0.59
CA PRO A 142 0.09 -3.07 -0.65
C PRO A 142 -0.19 -4.49 -0.15
N SER A 143 -1.33 -4.71 0.52
CA SER A 143 -1.63 -5.97 1.23
C SER A 143 -1.54 -7.22 0.35
N ASN A 144 -2.08 -7.15 -0.86
CA ASN A 144 -2.03 -8.25 -1.83
C ASN A 144 -0.60 -8.59 -2.24
N THR A 145 0.22 -7.56 -2.48
CA THR A 145 1.64 -7.69 -2.81
C THR A 145 2.43 -8.23 -1.63
N LEU A 146 2.18 -7.72 -0.42
CA LEU A 146 2.84 -8.14 0.82
C LEU A 146 2.65 -9.63 1.09
N VAL A 147 1.40 -10.11 1.08
CA VAL A 147 1.09 -11.54 1.32
C VAL A 147 1.80 -12.44 0.31
N SER A 148 1.84 -12.02 -0.95
CA SER A 148 2.51 -12.77 -2.02
C SER A 148 4.02 -12.87 -1.78
N ILE A 149 4.64 -11.78 -1.35
CA ILE A 149 6.08 -11.71 -1.07
C ILE A 149 6.45 -12.55 0.17
N ILE A 150 5.68 -12.46 1.25
CA ILE A 150 5.90 -13.25 2.48
C ILE A 150 5.90 -14.73 2.12
N LYS A 151 4.86 -15.18 1.42
CA LYS A 151 4.73 -16.59 1.00
C LYS A 151 5.89 -17.04 0.11
N GLU A 152 6.39 -16.16 -0.75
CA GLU A 152 7.55 -16.47 -1.58
C GLU A 152 8.83 -16.64 -0.76
N PHE A 153 9.06 -15.83 0.28
CA PHE A 153 10.19 -15.99 1.19
C PHE A 153 10.07 -17.26 2.04
N GLU A 154 8.90 -17.53 2.61
CA GLU A 154 8.62 -18.76 3.38
C GLU A 154 8.96 -20.02 2.56
N VAL A 155 8.40 -20.13 1.34
CA VAL A 155 8.64 -21.28 0.45
C VAL A 155 10.12 -21.42 0.08
N ARG A 156 10.85 -20.31 -0.05
CA ARG A 156 12.28 -20.33 -0.35
C ARG A 156 13.11 -20.78 0.85
N SER A 157 12.76 -20.33 2.06
CA SER A 157 13.41 -20.75 3.30
C SER A 157 13.19 -22.25 3.52
N GLU A 158 11.94 -22.73 3.42
CA GLU A 158 11.58 -24.14 3.54
C GLU A 158 12.36 -25.04 2.57
N LYS A 159 12.46 -24.61 1.31
CA LYS A 159 13.19 -25.35 0.26
C LYS A 159 14.71 -25.17 0.30
N LYS A 160 15.25 -24.41 1.26
CA LYS A 160 16.67 -24.11 1.42
C LYS A 160 17.31 -23.58 0.13
N LEU A 161 16.62 -22.68 -0.56
CA LEU A 161 17.08 -22.07 -1.81
C LEU A 161 18.12 -20.95 -1.55
N SER A 162 19.15 -21.26 -0.76
CA SER A 162 20.16 -20.33 -0.25
C SER A 162 21.11 -19.76 -1.31
N SER A 163 21.10 -20.30 -2.54
CA SER A 163 21.89 -19.80 -3.66
C SER A 163 21.31 -18.53 -4.30
N LEU A 164 20.04 -18.21 -4.04
CA LEU A 164 19.35 -17.08 -4.66
C LEU A 164 19.56 -15.80 -3.85
N LYS A 165 20.28 -14.83 -4.42
CA LYS A 165 20.57 -13.55 -3.77
C LYS A 165 19.52 -12.46 -4.03
N LYS A 166 18.81 -12.55 -5.16
CA LYS A 166 17.90 -11.49 -5.64
C LYS A 166 16.64 -12.07 -6.25
N MET A 167 15.60 -11.24 -6.28
CA MET A 167 14.33 -11.52 -6.92
C MET A 167 13.93 -10.35 -7.81
N TYR A 168 13.41 -10.65 -8.99
CA TYR A 168 12.84 -9.67 -9.91
C TYR A 168 11.54 -10.23 -10.44
N LEU A 169 10.43 -9.60 -10.08
CA LEU A 169 9.09 -9.98 -10.51
C LEU A 169 8.47 -8.82 -11.27
N GLU A 170 7.68 -9.16 -12.28
CA GLU A 170 6.78 -8.23 -12.97
C GLU A 170 5.36 -8.76 -12.78
N LEU A 171 4.47 -7.90 -12.29
CA LEU A 171 3.06 -8.19 -12.06
C LEU A 171 2.27 -8.02 -13.36
N GLU A 172 1.05 -8.55 -13.40
CA GLU A 172 0.18 -8.47 -14.59
C GLU A 172 -0.11 -7.03 -15.05
N ASN A 173 -0.10 -6.08 -14.12
CA ASN A 173 -0.28 -4.65 -14.40
C ASN A 173 1.04 -3.92 -14.74
N ASN A 174 2.12 -4.67 -15.03
CA ASN A 174 3.48 -4.19 -15.31
C ASN A 174 4.19 -3.52 -14.13
N GLN A 175 3.62 -3.49 -12.92
CA GLN A 175 4.35 -3.09 -11.71
C GLN A 175 5.43 -4.12 -11.39
N LYS A 176 6.47 -3.70 -10.66
CA LYS A 176 7.66 -4.55 -10.47
C LYS A 176 8.03 -4.67 -9.01
N ILE A 177 8.54 -5.83 -8.65
CA ILE A 177 9.05 -6.10 -7.30
C ILE A 177 10.50 -6.53 -7.46
N CYS A 178 11.41 -5.80 -6.84
CA CYS A 178 12.80 -6.20 -6.75
C CYS A 178 13.14 -6.50 -5.29
N SER A 179 13.80 -7.63 -5.03
CA SER A 179 14.35 -7.92 -3.71
C SER A 179 15.82 -8.31 -3.76
N ASN A 180 16.51 -8.04 -2.65
CA ASN A 180 17.91 -8.36 -2.46
C ASN A 180 18.15 -8.77 -1.01
N TYR A 181 18.79 -9.92 -0.83
CA TYR A 181 19.24 -10.32 0.50
C TYR A 181 20.47 -9.51 0.88
N ILE A 182 20.43 -8.96 2.09
CA ILE A 182 21.54 -8.24 2.71
C ILE A 182 21.85 -8.83 4.07
N GLU A 183 23.09 -8.65 4.49
CA GLU A 183 23.53 -8.99 5.83
C GLU A 183 23.66 -7.69 6.62
N ILE A 184 22.99 -7.64 7.78
CA ILE A 184 23.05 -6.54 8.75
C ILE A 184 23.44 -7.17 10.08
N GLN A 185 24.52 -6.72 10.72
CA GLN A 185 25.02 -7.26 12.00
C GLN A 185 25.07 -8.80 12.07
N ALA A 186 25.64 -9.45 11.03
CA ALA A 186 25.73 -10.91 10.90
C ALA A 186 24.38 -11.67 10.82
N LYS A 187 23.27 -10.97 10.59
CA LYS A 187 21.95 -11.55 10.31
C LYS A 187 21.52 -11.21 8.88
N SER A 188 20.85 -12.13 8.22
CA SER A 188 20.37 -11.93 6.84
C SER A 188 18.93 -11.42 6.80
N PHE A 189 18.67 -10.46 5.94
CA PHE A 189 17.37 -9.83 5.71
C PHE A 189 17.09 -9.72 4.22
N ALA A 190 15.82 -9.74 3.83
CA ALA A 190 15.38 -9.41 2.48
C ALA A 190 14.90 -7.96 2.43
N LEU A 191 15.56 -7.14 1.61
CA LEU A 191 15.06 -5.83 1.24
C LEU A 191 14.17 -5.94 0.02
N VAL A 192 13.05 -5.23 0.02
CA VAL A 192 12.10 -5.21 -1.10
C VAL A 192 11.79 -3.77 -1.47
N LEU A 193 11.77 -3.51 -2.78
CA LEU A 193 11.19 -2.30 -3.36
C LEU A 193 10.10 -2.69 -4.37
N PHE A 194 8.99 -1.98 -4.29
CA PHE A 194 7.85 -2.11 -5.18
C PHE A 194 7.74 -0.87 -6.04
N PHE A 195 7.69 -1.08 -7.35
CA PHE A 195 7.79 -0.02 -8.34
C PHE A 195 6.54 0.05 -9.21
N SER A 196 6.25 1.26 -9.66
CA SER A 196 5.23 1.51 -10.67
C SER A 196 5.62 0.92 -12.02
N GLU A 197 4.64 0.85 -12.91
CA GLU A 197 4.77 0.34 -14.27
C GLU A 197 5.80 1.11 -15.11
N ILE A 198 6.03 2.39 -14.81
CA ILE A 198 6.97 3.25 -15.56
C ILE A 198 8.44 2.90 -15.30
N VAL A 199 8.76 2.31 -14.15
CA VAL A 199 10.13 1.93 -13.80
C VAL A 199 10.48 0.65 -14.56
N LYS A 200 11.64 0.61 -15.22
CA LYS A 200 12.16 -0.61 -15.85
C LYS A 200 12.91 -1.47 -14.83
N LEU A 201 12.90 -2.79 -14.97
CA LEU A 201 13.58 -3.72 -14.03
C LEU A 201 15.05 -3.35 -13.78
N GLY A 202 15.79 -2.94 -14.81
CA GLY A 202 17.17 -2.48 -14.67
C GLY A 202 17.32 -1.27 -13.74
N MET A 203 16.41 -0.30 -13.83
CA MET A 203 16.35 0.86 -12.92
C MET A 203 15.96 0.43 -11.51
N GLY A 204 15.01 -0.49 -11.37
CA GLY A 204 14.65 -1.06 -10.07
C GLY A 204 15.85 -1.69 -9.35
N ASN A 205 16.71 -2.42 -10.08
CA ASN A 205 17.96 -2.94 -9.52
C ASN A 205 18.93 -1.81 -9.11
N LEU A 206 19.02 -0.72 -9.86
CA LEU A 206 19.86 0.43 -9.48
C LEU A 206 19.37 1.08 -8.19
N TYR A 207 18.07 1.33 -8.06
CA TYR A 207 17.46 1.85 -6.82
C TYR A 207 17.73 0.95 -5.63
N LEU A 208 17.54 -0.36 -5.81
CA LEU A 208 17.79 -1.34 -4.74
C LEU A 208 19.27 -1.37 -4.34
N ASN A 209 20.20 -1.30 -5.29
CA ASN A 209 21.63 -1.24 -4.97
C ASN A 209 22.02 0.08 -4.28
N ASP A 210 21.37 1.20 -4.60
CA ASP A 210 21.58 2.48 -3.89
C ASP A 210 21.06 2.41 -2.45
N LEU A 211 19.88 1.85 -2.23
CA LEU A 211 19.33 1.58 -0.90
C LEU A 211 20.29 0.73 -0.07
N VAL A 212 20.80 -0.37 -0.64
CA VAL A 212 21.78 -1.25 0.03
C VAL A 212 23.06 -0.49 0.41
N LYS A 213 23.58 0.36 -0.49
CA LYS A 213 24.76 1.19 -0.19
C LYS A 213 24.50 2.17 0.95
N LYS A 214 23.32 2.77 1.01
CA LYS A 214 22.94 3.70 2.08
C LYS A 214 22.78 2.96 3.42
N ILE A 215 22.16 1.78 3.43
CA ILE A 215 22.04 0.94 4.64
C ILE A 215 23.42 0.54 5.16
N LYS A 216 24.34 0.09 4.29
CA LYS A 216 25.71 -0.24 4.71
C LYS A 216 26.47 0.93 5.32
N LYS A 217 26.20 2.17 4.88
CA LYS A 217 26.77 3.38 5.49
C LYS A 217 26.20 3.68 6.88
N LEU A 218 24.97 3.23 7.18
CA LEU A 218 24.37 3.36 8.50
C LEU A 218 24.99 2.37 9.51
N GLU A 219 25.51 1.23 9.04
CA GLU A 219 26.19 0.26 9.91
C GLU A 219 27.57 0.71 10.40
N GLY A 220 28.27 1.56 9.62
CA GLY A 220 29.64 2.00 9.88
C GLY A 220 30.63 1.55 8.81
#